data_AF-A0A1Y0HWQ5-F1
#
_entry.id   AF-A0A1Y0HWQ5-F1
#
_cell.length_a   1.000
_cell.length_b   1.000
_cell.length_c   1.000
_cell.angle_alpha   90.00
_cell.angle_beta   90.00
_cell.angle_gamma   90.00
#
_symmetry.space_group_name_H-M   'P 1'
#
loop_
_entity.id
_entity.type
_entity.pdbx_description
1 polymer ?
#
loop_
_entity_poly.entity_id
_entity_poly.type
_entity_poly.pdbx_seq_one_letter_code
_entity_poly.pdbx_strand_id
1 'polypeptide(L)'
;MFGINGAEFIVLLVVAVVVIGPERLPRYAEQLGSFVRSARGYLREAKARVDAEIGDEISDVDWSKLDPRQYDPRRIVREALLDDEPVRERVAPPPPPAPSPVPPGSPAPFDDEAT
;
A
#
# COMPACT_ATOMS: atom_id res chain seq x y z
N MET A 1 10.18 -5.84 -13.40
CA MET A 1 11.06 -4.71 -13.74
C MET A 1 11.92 -4.45 -12.50
N PHE A 2 13.20 -4.75 -12.34
CA PHE A 2 14.32 -5.22 -13.16
C PHE A 2 14.68 -6.66 -12.75
N GLY A 3 14.88 -7.55 -13.71
CA GLY A 3 15.19 -8.98 -13.48
C GLY A 3 16.68 -9.25 -13.34
N ILE A 4 17.41 -8.44 -12.57
CA ILE A 4 18.86 -8.58 -12.43
C ILE A 4 19.17 -9.75 -11.49
N ASN A 5 19.74 -10.81 -12.03
CA ASN A 5 20.25 -11.93 -11.25
C ASN A 5 21.70 -11.66 -10.77
N GLY A 6 22.19 -12.45 -9.81
CA GLY A 6 23.50 -12.22 -9.19
C GLY A 6 24.67 -12.21 -10.19
N ALA A 7 24.56 -13.00 -11.26
CA ALA A 7 25.55 -13.03 -12.34
C ALA A 7 25.55 -11.73 -13.17
N GLU A 8 24.37 -11.22 -13.55
CA GLU A 8 24.24 -9.95 -14.26
C GLU A 8 24.77 -8.76 -13.44
N PHE A 9 24.62 -8.79 -12.11
CA PHE A 9 25.20 -7.76 -11.24
C PHE A 9 26.73 -7.75 -11.29
N ILE A 10 27.37 -8.92 -11.31
CA ILE A 10 28.84 -9.02 -11.45
C ILE A 10 29.29 -8.48 -12.81
N VAL A 11 28.58 -8.82 -13.89
CA VAL A 11 28.89 -8.27 -15.23
C VAL A 11 28.81 -6.74 -15.22
N LEU A 12 27.79 -6.17 -14.58
CA LEU A 12 27.64 -4.73 -14.45
C LEU A 12 28.79 -4.10 -13.64
N LEU A 13 29.24 -4.74 -12.56
CA LEU A 13 30.41 -4.29 -11.81
C LEU A 13 31.68 -4.29 -12.67
N VAL A 14 31.92 -5.35 -13.45
CA VAL A 14 33.07 -5.41 -14.36
C VAL A 14 33.00 -4.29 -15.40
N VAL A 15 31.83 -4.06 -16.00
CA VAL A 15 31.63 -2.95 -16.95
C VAL A 15 31.90 -1.61 -16.28
N ALA A 16 31.39 -1.38 -15.07
CA ALA A 16 31.63 -0.15 -14.32
C ALA A 16 33.13 0.07 -14.05
N VAL A 17 33.86 -0.99 -13.66
CA VAL A 17 35.31 -0.94 -13.44
C VAL A 17 36.05 -0.60 -14.74
N VAL A 18 35.65 -1.16 -15.88
CA VAL A 18 36.29 -0.90 -17.17
C VAL A 18 36.02 0.53 -17.64
N VAL A 19 34.79 1.02 -17.52
CA VAL A 19 34.39 2.36 -17.97
C VAL A 19 35.02 3.45 -17.12
N ILE A 20 35.02 3.28 -15.79
CA ILE A 20 35.56 4.26 -14.84
C ILE A 20 37.09 4.13 -14.75
N GLY A 21 37.61 2.91 -14.90
CA GLY A 21 38.99 2.53 -14.65
C GLY A 21 39.20 2.01 -13.21
N PRO A 22 39.93 0.89 -13.01
CA PRO A 22 40.14 0.28 -11.69
C PRO A 22 40.93 1.19 -10.75
N GLU A 23 41.78 2.07 -11.27
CA GLU A 23 42.60 3.01 -10.50
C GLU A 23 41.76 4.18 -9.94
N ARG A 24 40.67 4.55 -10.63
CA ARG A 24 39.83 5.70 -10.26
C ARG A 24 38.67 5.33 -9.35
N LEU A 25 38.18 4.09 -9.46
CA LEU A 25 37.12 3.54 -8.64
C LEU A 25 37.31 3.69 -7.12
N PRO A 26 38.46 3.30 -6.52
CA PRO A 26 38.66 3.43 -5.09
C PRO A 26 38.60 4.89 -4.63
N ARG A 27 39.14 5.81 -5.44
CA ARG A 27 39.08 7.25 -5.15
C ARG A 27 37.64 7.78 -5.09
N TYR A 28 36.78 7.35 -6.01
CA TYR A 28 35.36 7.73 -5.99
C TYR A 28 34.59 7.04 -4.86
N ALA A 29 34.91 5.78 -4.55
CA ALA A 29 34.32 5.07 -3.42
C ALA A 29 34.66 5.75 -2.08
N GLU A 30 35.89 6.23 -1.92
CA GLU A 30 36.31 7.02 -0.75
C GLU A 30 35.55 8.35 -0.66
N GLN A 31 35.37 9.06 -1.78
CA GLN A 31 34.59 10.30 -1.83
C GLN A 31 33.12 10.07 -1.46
N LEU A 32 32.50 9.03 -2.02
CA LEU A 32 31.13 8.66 -1.66
C LEU A 32 31.05 8.22 -0.19
N GLY A 33 32.00 7.42 0.29
CA GLY A 33 32.03 6.95 1.67
C GLY A 33 32.16 8.10 2.67
N SER A 34 33.04 9.06 2.40
CA SER A 34 33.19 10.26 3.23
C SER A 34 31.93 11.12 3.20
N PHE A 35 31.33 11.33 2.03
CA PHE A 35 30.05 12.03 1.90
C PHE A 35 28.93 11.36 2.70
N VAL A 36 28.78 10.03 2.57
CA VAL A 36 27.78 9.26 3.32
C VAL A 36 28.03 9.35 4.82
N ARG A 37 29.29 9.31 5.27
CA ARG A 37 29.62 9.45 6.70
C ARG A 37 29.24 10.83 7.22
N SER A 38 29.55 11.88 6.47
CA SER A 38 29.15 13.26 6.80
C SER A 38 27.63 13.38 6.83
N ALA A 39 26.93 12.94 5.78
CA ALA A 39 25.48 12.94 5.70
C ALA A 39 24.84 12.19 6.88
N ARG A 40 25.37 11.03 7.25
CA ARG A 40 24.90 10.27 8.42
C ARG A 40 25.11 11.03 9.73
N GLY A 41 26.21 11.79 9.86
CA GLY A 41 26.44 12.69 10.98
C GLY A 41 25.39 13.80 11.04
N TYR A 42 25.17 14.51 9.94
CA TYR A 42 24.15 15.56 9.83
C TYR A 42 22.74 15.04 10.14
N LEU A 43 22.36 13.87 9.62
CA LEU A 43 21.06 13.27 9.89
C LEU A 43 20.89 12.88 11.37
N ARG A 44 21.94 12.41 12.03
CA ARG A 44 21.92 12.11 13.47
C ARG A 44 21.77 13.37 14.31
N GLU A 45 22.49 14.44 13.97
CA GLU A 45 22.39 15.74 14.62
C GLU A 45 20.99 16.35 14.45
N ALA A 46 20.47 16.33 13.22
CA ALA A 46 19.12 16.81 12.91
C ALA A 46 18.07 16.00 13.67
N LYS A 47 18.21 14.67 13.71
CA LYS A 47 17.34 13.81 14.52
C LYS A 47 17.44 14.16 16.01
N ALA A 48 18.63 14.34 16.55
CA ALA A 48 18.83 14.68 17.97
C ALA A 48 18.21 16.04 18.33
N ARG A 49 18.31 17.03 17.43
CA ARG A 49 17.68 18.35 17.60
C ARG A 49 16.15 18.27 17.54
N VAL A 50 15.61 17.53 16.57
CA VAL A 50 14.16 17.28 16.47
C VAL A 50 13.65 16.52 17.70
N ASP A 51 14.35 15.48 18.13
CA ASP A 51 14.01 14.71 19.33
C ASP A 51 14.14 15.58 20.61
N ALA A 52 14.99 16.62 20.63
CA ALA A 52 15.14 17.52 21.78
C ALA A 52 14.10 18.67 21.81
N GLU A 53 13.75 19.22 20.65
CA GLU A 53 12.79 20.33 20.52
C GLU A 53 11.35 19.83 20.46
N ILE A 54 11.12 18.66 19.86
CA ILE A 54 9.78 18.07 19.68
C ILE A 54 9.60 16.80 20.53
N GLY A 55 10.60 16.34 21.30
CA GLY A 55 10.49 15.11 22.10
C GLY A 55 9.40 15.11 23.18
N ASP A 56 8.98 16.28 23.65
CA ASP A 56 7.83 16.41 24.57
C ASP A 56 6.49 16.37 23.81
N GLU A 57 6.42 16.98 22.61
CA GLU A 57 5.22 17.01 21.74
C GLU A 57 5.05 15.76 20.84
N ILE A 58 6.11 14.99 20.56
CA ILE A 58 6.08 13.76 19.74
C ILE A 58 5.64 12.54 20.56
N SER A 59 5.76 12.55 21.88
CA SER A 59 5.27 11.48 22.76
C SER A 59 3.78 11.17 22.52
N ASP A 60 2.99 12.18 22.14
CA ASP A 60 1.55 12.08 21.86
C ASP A 60 1.23 11.86 20.38
N VAL A 61 2.19 12.03 19.45
CA VAL A 61 1.99 11.71 18.04
C VAL A 61 2.40 10.26 17.80
N ASP A 62 1.40 9.41 18.01
CA ASP A 62 1.42 7.97 17.86
C ASP A 62 1.73 7.56 16.39
N TRP A 63 3.01 7.52 16.02
CA TRP A 63 3.50 7.12 14.69
C TRP A 63 3.07 5.71 14.27
N SER A 64 2.60 4.91 15.24
CA SER A 64 1.94 3.62 15.02
C SER A 64 0.64 3.73 14.22
N LYS A 65 -0.02 4.90 14.24
CA LYS A 65 -1.25 5.20 13.46
C LYS A 65 -0.98 5.67 12.03
N LEU A 66 0.29 5.95 11.69
CA LEU A 66 0.72 6.34 10.35
C LEU A 66 1.35 5.17 9.56
N ASP A 67 1.28 3.94 10.08
CA ASP A 67 1.64 2.73 9.34
C ASP A 67 0.54 2.39 8.32
N PRO A 68 0.75 2.55 7.00
CA PRO A 68 -0.26 2.34 5.96
C PRO A 68 -0.76 0.88 5.88
N ARG A 69 -0.10 -0.05 6.57
CA ARG A 69 -0.44 -1.48 6.57
C ARG A 69 -1.32 -1.89 7.75
N GLN A 70 -1.54 -1.01 8.73
CA GLN A 70 -2.35 -1.26 9.92
C GLN A 70 -3.69 -0.50 9.94
N TYR A 71 -4.04 0.20 8.86
CA TYR A 71 -5.39 0.70 8.63
C TYR A 71 -6.30 -0.47 8.24
N ASP A 72 -6.68 -1.31 9.20
CA ASP A 72 -7.51 -2.49 8.97
C ASP A 72 -8.98 -2.05 8.81
N PRO A 73 -9.53 -2.04 7.58
CA PRO A 73 -10.82 -1.42 7.27
C PRO A 73 -12.00 -2.07 8.02
N ARG A 74 -11.80 -3.27 8.57
CA ARG A 74 -12.82 -4.03 9.29
C ARG A 74 -13.18 -3.44 10.65
N ARG A 75 -12.27 -2.72 11.32
CA ARG A 75 -12.60 -2.06 12.61
C ARG A 75 -13.53 -0.87 12.43
N ILE A 76 -13.31 -0.07 11.39
CA ILE A 76 -14.13 1.12 11.09
C ILE A 76 -15.58 0.72 10.76
N VAL A 77 -15.77 -0.39 10.04
CA VAL A 77 -17.09 -0.92 9.71
C VAL A 77 -17.80 -1.50 10.95
N ARG A 78 -17.07 -2.15 11.87
CA ARG A 78 -17.66 -2.66 13.12
C ARG A 78 -18.12 -1.54 14.04
N GLU A 79 -17.32 -0.48 14.19
CA GLU A 79 -17.68 0.70 14.98
C GLU A 79 -18.96 1.35 14.42
N ALA A 80 -19.05 1.49 13.09
CA ALA A 80 -20.24 2.04 12.42
C ALA A 80 -21.48 1.14 12.47
N LEU A 81 -21.34 -0.18 12.70
CA LEU A 81 -22.47 -1.11 12.83
C LEU A 81 -22.95 -1.31 14.27
N LEU A 82 -22.10 -1.06 15.28
CA LEU A 82 -22.43 -1.31 16.69
C LEU A 82 -23.04 -0.09 17.40
N ASP A 83 -22.80 1.12 16.91
CA ASP A 83 -23.31 2.36 17.53
C ASP A 83 -24.62 2.92 16.93
N ASP A 84 -25.16 2.33 15.85
CA ASP A 84 -26.37 2.85 15.19
C ASP A 84 -27.42 1.74 14.93
N GLU A 85 -28.05 1.25 15.99
CA GLU A 85 -29.43 0.74 15.93
C GLU A 85 -30.17 1.17 17.21
N PRO A 86 -31.09 2.14 17.06
CA PRO A 86 -32.46 1.69 16.83
C PRO A 86 -33.12 2.33 15.61
N VAL A 87 -33.58 1.48 14.70
CA VAL A 87 -34.78 1.66 13.87
C VAL A 87 -34.76 2.89 12.96
N ARG A 88 -33.90 2.85 11.93
CA ARG A 88 -34.28 3.47 10.66
C ARG A 88 -35.01 2.43 9.84
N GLU A 89 -36.34 2.53 9.91
CA GLU A 89 -37.28 1.97 8.96
C GLU A 89 -36.72 2.15 7.54
N ARG A 90 -36.10 1.08 7.02
CA ARG A 90 -35.72 1.01 5.61
C ARG A 90 -37.03 0.99 4.85
N VAL A 91 -37.49 2.16 4.43
CA VAL A 91 -38.44 2.25 3.32
C VAL A 91 -37.70 1.72 2.10
N ALA A 92 -37.78 0.41 1.90
CA ALA A 92 -37.38 -0.23 0.68
C ALA A 92 -38.27 0.34 -0.44
N PRO A 93 -37.73 0.70 -1.61
CA PRO A 93 -38.57 1.00 -2.76
C PRO A 93 -39.50 -0.20 -3.01
N PRO A 94 -40.77 0.04 -3.39
CA PRO A 94 -41.74 -1.04 -3.52
C PRO A 94 -41.19 -2.10 -4.49
N PRO A 95 -41.32 -3.40 -4.16
CA PRO A 95 -40.83 -4.46 -5.03
C PRO A 95 -41.51 -4.36 -6.40
N PRO A 96 -40.81 -4.74 -7.49
CA PRO A 96 -41.42 -4.80 -8.81
C PRO A 96 -42.65 -5.72 -8.76
N PRO A 97 -43.71 -5.43 -9.54
CA PRO A 97 -44.92 -6.22 -9.52
C PRO A 97 -44.59 -7.68 -9.82
N ALA A 98 -45.06 -8.58 -8.96
CA ALA A 98 -44.88 -10.01 -9.15
C ALA A 98 -45.48 -10.42 -10.52
N PRO A 99 -44.83 -11.33 -11.27
CA PRO A 99 -45.41 -11.85 -12.50
C PRO A 99 -46.76 -12.49 -12.18
N SER A 100 -47.77 -12.19 -13.00
CA SER A 100 -49.12 -12.72 -12.81
C SER A 100 -49.08 -14.26 -12.80
N PRO A 101 -49.85 -14.93 -11.92
CA PRO A 101 -49.88 -16.40 -11.88
C PRO A 101 -50.26 -16.93 -13.26
N VAL A 102 -49.38 -17.75 -13.82
CA VAL A 102 -49.66 -18.45 -15.07
C VAL A 102 -50.78 -19.47 -14.79
N PRO A 103 -51.88 -19.50 -15.57
CA PRO A 103 -52.96 -20.45 -15.37
C PRO A 103 -52.45 -21.89 -15.40
N PRO A 104 -52.91 -22.77 -14.49
CA PRO A 104 -52.50 -24.16 -14.48
C PRO A 104 -52.90 -24.83 -15.82
N GLY A 105 -51.91 -25.33 -16.55
CA GLY A 105 -52.09 -26.03 -17.83
C GLY A 105 -51.55 -25.33 -19.07
N SER A 106 -50.95 -24.14 -18.96
CA SER A 106 -50.21 -23.56 -20.08
C SER A 106 -48.89 -24.30 -20.31
N PRO A 107 -48.53 -24.64 -21.56
CA PRO A 107 -47.23 -25.23 -21.85
C PRO A 107 -46.10 -24.25 -21.47
N ALA A 108 -45.00 -24.79 -20.94
CA ALA A 108 -43.82 -23.99 -20.65
C ALA A 108 -43.28 -23.38 -21.96
N PRO A 109 -42.79 -22.12 -21.96
CA PRO A 109 -42.18 -21.53 -23.15
C PRO A 109 -40.95 -22.36 -23.53
N PHE A 110 -40.97 -22.99 -24.70
CA PHE A 110 -39.81 -23.66 -25.29
C PHE A 110 -39.34 -22.86 -26.50
N ASP A 111 -38.03 -22.83 -26.70
CA ASP A 111 -37.36 -22.12 -27.77
C ASP A 111 -37.13 -23.08 -28.94
N ASP A 112 -37.83 -22.84 -30.05
CA ASP A 112 -37.82 -23.71 -31.24
C ASP A 112 -36.54 -23.58 -32.09
N GLU A 113 -35.67 -22.61 -31.78
CA GLU A 113 -34.42 -22.37 -32.52
C GLU A 113 -33.22 -23.17 -31.96
N ALA A 114 -33.42 -24.01 -30.96
CA ALA A 114 -32.37 -24.89 -30.42
C ALA A 114 -32.20 -26.15 -31.29
N THR A 115 -31.34 -26.10 -32.31
CA THR A 115 -30.83 -27.27 -33.07
C THR A 115 -29.31 -27.26 -33.14
#